data_AF-A0A2T0RJ55-F1
#
_entry.id   AF-A0A2T0RJ55-F1
#
_cell.length_a   1.000
_cell.length_b   1.000
_cell.length_c   1.000
_cell.angle_alpha   90.00
_cell.angle_beta   90.00
_cell.angle_gamma   90.00
#
_symmetry.space_group_name_H-M   'P 1'
#
loop_
_entity.id
_entity.type
_entity.pdbx_description
1 polymer ?
#
loop_
_entity_poly.entity_id
_entity_poly.type
_entity_poly.pdbx_seq_one_letter_code
_entity_poly.pdbx_strand_id
1 'polypeptide(L)'
;MPTFTRPIAHIPAKFTGIFKNMLVSEVPMLGFRAMQALMDLRAAAGRQSGEALKGISDHVPPADRQGGADRQAIARVILRQGCRLERREDARLPDALLLAASQPETNAAAFTCATAILLADRIQMGLGQDNLSRHWEAFRDTYAMLPRHDRAAIFQGYLVASDLGRVRIEADASELPRLSEELEPLLKDLRSLAAEQEPELSVAVAARLGGVDATLARPHLRALLAGTGQQALTGDSLLFAPLLSLAAGSDNVARAAAAVLLAEALSTSDGEGWFAITLWPERIRDWLALPPRDGRAILAGLRYLYESDPAWVPVPERLVSPRHASSEPLLPVLDDSYGQSRPGDRLG
;
A
#
# COMPACT_ATOMS: atom_id res chain seq x y z
N MET A 1 11.16 -80.24 -34.53
CA MET A 1 11.88 -79.74 -33.33
C MET A 1 11.82 -78.22 -33.32
N PRO A 2 11.75 -77.57 -32.15
CA PRO A 2 10.46 -77.01 -31.69
C PRO A 2 10.33 -75.49 -31.77
N THR A 3 9.06 -75.11 -31.76
CA THR A 3 8.42 -73.83 -31.42
C THR A 3 9.11 -73.01 -30.32
N PHE A 4 9.24 -71.69 -30.56
CA PHE A 4 9.22 -70.69 -29.48
C PHE A 4 8.36 -69.48 -29.89
N THR A 5 7.07 -69.61 -29.62
CA THR A 5 6.18 -68.49 -29.31
C THR A 5 6.57 -67.91 -27.95
N ARG A 6 6.79 -66.59 -27.87
CA ARG A 6 6.73 -65.85 -26.61
C ARG A 6 5.74 -64.69 -26.73
N PRO A 7 5.07 -64.34 -25.62
CA PRO A 7 3.78 -63.67 -25.63
C PRO A 7 3.91 -62.15 -25.63
N ILE A 8 2.93 -61.52 -26.28
CA ILE A 8 2.63 -60.10 -26.17
C ILE A 8 2.21 -59.83 -24.72
N ALA A 9 3.05 -59.11 -23.96
CA ALA A 9 2.68 -58.60 -22.66
C ALA A 9 1.73 -57.40 -22.87
N HIS A 10 0.47 -57.62 -22.53
CA HIS A 10 -0.56 -56.61 -22.37
C HIS A 10 -0.11 -55.65 -21.25
N ILE A 11 0.29 -54.42 -21.60
CA ILE A 11 0.45 -53.34 -20.62
C ILE A 11 -0.95 -52.73 -20.41
N PRO A 12 -1.53 -52.78 -19.21
CA PRO A 12 -2.79 -52.10 -18.94
C PRO A 12 -2.55 -50.59 -18.97
N ALA A 13 -3.38 -49.88 -19.75
CA ALA A 13 -3.44 -48.43 -19.79
C ALA A 13 -3.73 -47.88 -18.39
N LYS A 14 -2.69 -47.46 -17.66
CA LYS A 14 -2.82 -46.54 -16.53
C LYS A 14 -2.96 -45.13 -17.06
N PHE A 15 -4.16 -44.80 -17.52
CA PHE A 15 -4.61 -43.43 -17.78
C PHE A 15 -5.03 -42.79 -16.44
N THR A 16 -4.07 -42.54 -15.56
CA THR A 16 -4.26 -41.79 -14.31
C THR A 16 -2.99 -40.99 -14.01
N GLY A 17 -2.73 -39.97 -14.83
CA GLY A 17 -1.55 -39.12 -14.65
C GLY A 17 -1.56 -37.75 -15.31
N ILE A 18 -2.66 -37.32 -15.95
CA ILE A 18 -2.65 -36.08 -16.77
C ILE A 18 -3.28 -34.87 -16.06
N PHE A 19 -3.96 -35.02 -14.92
CA PHE A 19 -4.60 -33.89 -14.22
C PHE A 19 -3.85 -33.34 -13.00
N LYS A 20 -2.59 -33.75 -12.76
CA LYS A 20 -1.80 -33.24 -11.61
C LYS A 20 -0.85 -32.08 -11.94
N ASN A 21 -0.85 -31.60 -13.19
CA ASN A 21 -0.08 -30.42 -13.62
C ASN A 21 -0.96 -29.19 -13.87
N MET A 22 -2.23 -29.19 -13.47
CA MET A 22 -3.06 -27.99 -13.53
C MET A 22 -2.77 -27.07 -12.34
N LEU A 23 -2.16 -25.93 -12.68
CA LEU A 23 -2.24 -24.65 -11.96
C LEU A 23 -1.41 -24.53 -10.69
N VAL A 24 -0.09 -24.77 -10.78
CA VAL A 24 0.80 -23.82 -10.10
C VAL A 24 0.79 -22.57 -10.98
N SER A 25 -0.24 -21.73 -10.84
CA SER A 25 -0.22 -20.39 -11.40
C SER A 25 1.08 -19.76 -10.92
N GLU A 26 1.99 -19.43 -11.85
CA GLU A 26 3.12 -18.58 -11.51
C GLU A 26 2.54 -17.35 -10.82
N VAL A 27 2.97 -17.14 -9.57
CA VAL A 27 2.47 -16.02 -8.80
C VAL A 27 3.10 -14.78 -9.43
N PRO A 28 2.30 -13.77 -9.86
CA PRO A 28 2.88 -12.56 -10.39
C PRO A 28 3.81 -12.00 -9.34
N MET A 29 5.02 -11.75 -9.77
CA MET A 29 5.94 -10.99 -8.99
C MET A 29 5.53 -9.53 -9.01
N LEU A 30 5.44 -8.91 -7.83
CA LEU A 30 4.97 -7.54 -7.69
C LEU A 30 6.06 -6.67 -7.08
N GLY A 31 6.20 -5.44 -7.59
CA GLY A 31 7.04 -4.41 -6.98
C GLY A 31 6.36 -3.76 -5.77
N PHE A 32 7.08 -2.85 -5.11
CA PHE A 32 6.64 -2.17 -3.88
C PHE A 32 5.26 -1.52 -4.02
N ARG A 33 5.03 -0.69 -5.07
CA ARG A 33 3.75 0.02 -5.25
C ARG A 33 2.57 -0.94 -5.39
N ALA A 34 2.76 -2.05 -6.09
CA ALA A 34 1.74 -3.06 -6.25
C ALA A 34 1.41 -3.76 -4.93
N MET A 35 2.42 -4.11 -4.13
CA MET A 35 2.20 -4.68 -2.79
C MET A 35 1.51 -3.69 -1.86
N GLN A 36 1.92 -2.42 -1.88
CA GLN A 36 1.32 -1.35 -1.09
C GLN A 36 -0.16 -1.15 -1.45
N ALA A 37 -0.48 -1.03 -2.75
CA ALA A 37 -1.85 -0.89 -3.22
C ALA A 37 -2.72 -2.11 -2.83
N LEU A 38 -2.19 -3.34 -2.90
CA LEU A 38 -2.90 -4.53 -2.45
C LEU A 38 -3.22 -4.50 -0.96
N MET A 39 -2.26 -4.09 -0.13
CA MET A 39 -2.47 -3.96 1.30
C MET A 39 -3.54 -2.89 1.61
N ASP A 40 -3.53 -1.77 0.88
CA ASP A 40 -4.50 -0.68 1.04
C ASP A 40 -5.91 -1.10 0.62
N LEU A 41 -6.04 -1.78 -0.52
CA LEU A 41 -7.31 -2.33 -1.01
C LEU A 41 -7.86 -3.37 -0.04
N ARG A 42 -7.00 -4.23 0.51
CA ARG A 42 -7.38 -5.21 1.51
C ARG A 42 -7.89 -4.54 2.78
N ALA A 43 -7.21 -3.49 3.25
CA ALA A 43 -7.68 -2.71 4.39
C ALA A 43 -9.02 -2.02 4.11
N ALA A 44 -9.19 -1.44 2.91
CA ALA A 44 -10.45 -0.83 2.48
C ALA A 44 -11.60 -1.83 2.44
N ALA A 45 -11.36 -3.06 1.97
CA ALA A 45 -12.35 -4.14 2.00
C ALA A 45 -12.63 -4.63 3.43
N GLY A 46 -11.60 -4.75 4.27
CA GLY A 46 -11.68 -5.25 5.64
C GLY A 46 -12.35 -4.30 6.63
N ARG A 47 -12.37 -2.99 6.35
CA ARG A 47 -13.12 -1.99 7.15
C ARG A 47 -14.64 -2.10 7.00
N GLN A 48 -15.11 -2.73 5.93
CA GLN A 48 -16.54 -2.73 5.62
C GLN A 48 -17.31 -3.64 6.58
N SER A 49 -18.52 -3.25 6.93
CA SER A 49 -19.32 -3.94 7.93
C SER A 49 -19.80 -5.32 7.45
N GLY A 50 -20.27 -6.16 8.38
CA GLY A 50 -20.94 -7.42 8.03
C GLY A 50 -22.17 -7.25 7.13
N GLU A 51 -22.81 -6.07 7.15
CA GLU A 51 -23.91 -5.72 6.24
C GLU A 51 -23.43 -5.42 4.82
N ALA A 52 -22.21 -4.92 4.64
CA ALA A 52 -21.60 -4.79 3.31
C ALA A 52 -21.36 -6.17 2.69
N LEU A 53 -20.78 -7.10 3.46
CA LEU A 53 -20.56 -8.48 3.01
C LEU A 53 -21.89 -9.18 2.71
N LYS A 54 -22.92 -8.90 3.52
CA LYS A 54 -24.28 -9.34 3.26
C LYS A 54 -24.79 -8.84 1.92
N GLY A 55 -24.70 -7.54 1.67
CA GLY A 55 -25.16 -6.92 0.43
C GLY A 55 -24.55 -7.59 -0.79
N ILE A 56 -23.24 -7.84 -0.77
CA ILE A 56 -22.57 -8.61 -1.83
C ILE A 56 -23.12 -10.04 -1.92
N SER A 57 -23.21 -10.74 -0.79
CA SER A 57 -23.68 -12.14 -0.77
C SER A 57 -25.13 -12.31 -1.22
N ASP A 58 -25.98 -11.29 -1.06
CA ASP A 58 -27.38 -11.33 -1.47
C ASP A 58 -27.54 -11.33 -2.99
N HIS A 59 -26.49 -10.92 -3.74
CA HIS A 59 -26.42 -11.08 -5.19
C HIS A 59 -25.99 -12.47 -5.64
N VAL A 60 -25.50 -13.34 -4.74
CA VAL A 60 -25.11 -14.71 -5.09
C VAL A 60 -26.36 -15.61 -5.16
N PRO A 61 -26.55 -16.38 -6.25
CA PRO A 61 -27.66 -17.33 -6.36
C PRO A 61 -27.74 -18.28 -5.15
N PRO A 62 -28.94 -18.61 -4.64
CA PRO A 62 -29.08 -19.48 -3.46
C PRO A 62 -28.34 -20.81 -3.56
N ALA A 63 -28.32 -21.44 -4.74
CA ALA A 63 -27.60 -22.70 -4.97
C ALA A 63 -26.08 -22.55 -4.82
N ASP A 64 -25.51 -21.43 -5.28
CA ASP A 64 -24.08 -21.15 -5.14
C ASP A 64 -23.70 -20.75 -3.72
N ARG A 65 -24.60 -20.07 -2.99
CA ARG A 65 -24.42 -19.81 -1.55
C ARG A 65 -24.34 -21.11 -0.74
N GLN A 66 -25.21 -22.08 -1.04
CA GLN A 66 -25.13 -23.43 -0.44
C GLN A 66 -23.83 -24.15 -0.81
N GLY A 67 -23.27 -23.84 -2.00
CA GLY A 67 -21.96 -24.29 -2.46
C GLY A 67 -20.76 -23.57 -1.82
N GLY A 68 -20.99 -22.65 -0.88
CA GLY A 68 -19.94 -21.96 -0.12
C GLY A 68 -19.62 -20.55 -0.59
N ALA A 69 -20.31 -19.99 -1.60
CA ALA A 69 -20.11 -18.61 -2.04
C ALA A 69 -20.94 -17.61 -1.22
N ASP A 70 -20.67 -17.52 0.08
CA ASP A 70 -21.43 -16.70 1.02
C ASP A 70 -20.59 -15.59 1.67
N ARG A 71 -21.11 -14.97 2.74
CA ARG A 71 -20.39 -13.94 3.50
C ARG A 71 -19.09 -14.45 4.11
N GLN A 72 -19.02 -15.72 4.51
CA GLN A 72 -17.81 -16.32 5.07
C GLN A 72 -16.75 -16.50 3.97
N ALA A 73 -17.15 -16.85 2.75
CA ALA A 73 -16.23 -16.88 1.62
C ALA A 73 -15.66 -15.49 1.31
N ILE A 74 -16.49 -14.44 1.26
CA ILE A 74 -16.00 -13.07 1.05
C ILE A 74 -15.05 -12.67 2.18
N ALA A 75 -15.40 -12.96 3.44
CA ALA A 75 -14.53 -12.68 4.58
C ALA A 75 -13.20 -13.43 4.48
N ARG A 76 -13.17 -14.70 4.05
CA ARG A 76 -11.88 -15.42 3.89
C ARG A 76 -11.10 -14.98 2.66
N VAL A 77 -11.75 -14.50 1.59
CA VAL A 77 -11.08 -13.82 0.48
C VAL A 77 -10.30 -12.61 0.99
N ILE A 78 -10.96 -11.75 1.78
CA ILE A 78 -10.31 -10.57 2.36
C ILE A 78 -9.20 -10.97 3.35
N LEU A 79 -9.51 -11.80 4.35
CA LEU A 79 -8.62 -12.05 5.49
C LEU A 79 -7.52 -13.09 5.24
N ARG A 80 -7.71 -14.00 4.27
CA ARG A 80 -6.80 -15.14 4.06
C ARG A 80 -6.19 -15.20 2.68
N GLN A 81 -6.82 -14.57 1.68
CA GLN A 81 -6.35 -14.60 0.30
C GLN A 81 -5.87 -13.23 -0.20
N GLY A 82 -5.83 -12.21 0.67
CA GLY A 82 -5.40 -10.87 0.30
C GLY A 82 -6.25 -10.29 -0.84
N CYS A 83 -7.56 -10.54 -0.79
CA CYS A 83 -8.52 -10.16 -1.84
C CYS A 83 -8.30 -10.82 -3.21
N ARG A 84 -7.49 -11.89 -3.31
CA ARG A 84 -7.34 -12.69 -4.53
C ARG A 84 -8.37 -13.83 -4.56
N LEU A 85 -9.14 -13.90 -5.64
CA LEU A 85 -9.98 -15.06 -5.97
C LEU A 85 -9.07 -16.10 -6.63
N GLU A 86 -8.89 -17.26 -5.98
CA GLU A 86 -7.95 -18.29 -6.48
C GLU A 86 -8.54 -19.70 -6.42
N ARG A 87 -9.53 -19.94 -5.56
CA ARG A 87 -10.08 -21.27 -5.33
C ARG A 87 -11.28 -21.53 -6.23
N ARG A 88 -11.56 -22.80 -6.45
CA ARG A 88 -12.75 -23.23 -7.20
C ARG A 88 -14.06 -22.71 -6.59
N GLU A 89 -14.11 -22.61 -5.26
CA GLU A 89 -15.22 -22.03 -4.50
C GLU A 89 -15.38 -20.52 -4.72
N ASP A 90 -14.30 -19.80 -5.06
CA ASP A 90 -14.33 -18.36 -5.32
C ASP A 90 -14.93 -18.04 -6.71
N ALA A 91 -15.00 -19.02 -7.62
CA ALA A 91 -15.43 -18.83 -9.00
C ALA A 91 -16.88 -18.33 -9.17
N ARG A 92 -17.66 -18.30 -8.08
CA ARG A 92 -19.04 -17.80 -8.05
C ARG A 92 -19.16 -16.38 -7.52
N LEU A 93 -18.09 -15.83 -6.94
CA LEU A 93 -18.07 -14.48 -6.37
C LEU A 93 -17.95 -13.34 -7.40
N PRO A 94 -17.28 -13.49 -8.58
CA PRO A 94 -17.08 -12.39 -9.52
C PRO A 94 -18.36 -11.66 -9.91
N ASP A 95 -19.41 -12.39 -10.30
CA ASP A 95 -20.68 -11.79 -10.74
C ASP A 95 -21.35 -10.97 -9.62
N ALA A 96 -21.32 -11.49 -8.38
CA ALA A 96 -21.89 -10.82 -7.22
C ALA A 96 -21.09 -9.56 -6.83
N LEU A 97 -19.76 -9.65 -6.90
CA LEU A 97 -18.87 -8.50 -6.69
C LEU A 97 -19.10 -7.43 -7.76
N LEU A 98 -19.21 -7.81 -9.03
CA LEU A 98 -19.47 -6.86 -10.12
C LEU A 98 -20.81 -6.16 -9.97
N LEU A 99 -21.85 -6.90 -9.59
CA LEU A 99 -23.17 -6.33 -9.40
C LEU A 99 -23.16 -5.31 -8.24
N ALA A 100 -22.55 -5.66 -7.11
CA ALA A 100 -22.38 -4.74 -5.99
C ALA A 100 -21.52 -3.52 -6.35
N ALA A 101 -20.43 -3.71 -7.11
CA ALA A 101 -19.56 -2.65 -7.61
C ALA A 101 -20.19 -1.80 -8.72
N SER A 102 -21.43 -2.09 -9.12
CA SER A 102 -22.21 -1.34 -10.12
C SER A 102 -23.41 -0.60 -9.51
N GLN A 103 -23.61 -0.67 -8.18
CA GLN A 103 -24.79 -0.14 -7.48
C GLN A 103 -24.42 0.73 -6.25
N PRO A 104 -23.61 1.79 -6.43
CA PRO A 104 -23.17 2.62 -5.30
C PRO A 104 -24.31 3.27 -4.51
N GLU A 105 -25.41 3.62 -5.17
CA GLU A 105 -26.61 4.22 -4.56
C GLU A 105 -27.41 3.24 -3.70
N THR A 106 -27.28 1.94 -3.95
CA THR A 106 -28.00 0.91 -3.18
C THR A 106 -27.29 0.60 -1.88
N ASN A 107 -25.96 0.44 -1.92
CA ASN A 107 -25.16 0.17 -0.74
C ASN A 107 -23.70 0.59 -0.96
N ALA A 108 -23.36 1.82 -0.56
CA ALA A 108 -22.02 2.39 -0.72
C ALA A 108 -20.89 1.55 -0.07
N ALA A 109 -21.18 0.87 1.06
CA ALA A 109 -20.20 0.02 1.74
C ALA A 109 -19.93 -1.28 0.96
N ALA A 110 -20.98 -1.92 0.44
CA ALA A 110 -20.85 -3.09 -0.43
C ALA A 110 -20.15 -2.73 -1.75
N PHE A 111 -20.47 -1.58 -2.35
CA PHE A 111 -19.80 -1.04 -3.53
C PHE A 111 -18.29 -0.83 -3.30
N THR A 112 -17.92 -0.20 -2.18
CA THR A 112 -16.51 0.03 -1.81
C THR A 112 -15.78 -1.30 -1.59
N CYS A 113 -16.38 -2.22 -0.82
CA CYS A 113 -15.83 -3.54 -0.56
C CYS A 113 -15.58 -4.32 -1.87
N ALA A 114 -16.60 -4.38 -2.73
CA ALA A 114 -16.54 -5.15 -3.96
C ALA A 114 -15.53 -4.56 -4.95
N THR A 115 -15.50 -3.23 -5.11
CA THR A 115 -14.50 -2.56 -5.97
C THR A 115 -13.08 -2.85 -5.48
N ALA A 116 -12.85 -2.77 -4.16
CA ALA A 116 -11.54 -3.05 -3.58
C ALA A 116 -11.08 -4.49 -3.83
N ILE A 117 -11.99 -5.47 -3.66
CA ILE A 117 -11.71 -6.89 -3.96
C ILE A 117 -11.40 -7.09 -5.44
N LEU A 118 -12.23 -6.57 -6.34
CA LEU A 118 -12.06 -6.74 -7.78
C LEU A 118 -10.75 -6.13 -8.29
N LEU A 119 -10.38 -4.95 -7.79
CA LEU A 119 -9.09 -4.32 -8.13
C LEU A 119 -7.90 -5.14 -7.61
N ALA A 120 -7.96 -5.59 -6.36
CA ALA A 120 -6.89 -6.38 -5.77
C ALA A 120 -6.73 -7.74 -6.48
N ASP A 121 -7.85 -8.37 -6.85
CA ASP A 121 -7.88 -9.59 -7.66
C ASP A 121 -7.22 -9.35 -9.02
N ARG A 122 -7.58 -8.25 -9.70
CA ARG A 122 -6.99 -7.87 -10.98
C ARG A 122 -5.49 -7.63 -10.88
N ILE A 123 -5.00 -6.92 -9.86
CA ILE A 123 -3.57 -6.70 -9.60
C ILE A 123 -2.83 -8.03 -9.29
N GLN A 124 -3.53 -9.05 -8.82
CA GLN A 124 -2.92 -10.35 -8.53
C GLN A 124 -3.11 -11.39 -9.64
N MET A 125 -3.71 -10.99 -10.78
CA MET A 125 -4.12 -11.91 -11.84
C MET A 125 -4.90 -13.10 -11.27
N GLY A 126 -5.91 -12.80 -10.45
CA GLY A 126 -6.83 -13.80 -9.94
C GLY A 126 -7.87 -14.22 -10.96
N LEU A 127 -8.99 -14.78 -10.48
CA LEU A 127 -10.02 -15.36 -11.35
C LEU A 127 -10.87 -14.33 -12.08
N GLY A 128 -10.96 -13.09 -11.59
CA GLY A 128 -11.77 -12.02 -12.19
C GLY A 128 -11.18 -11.52 -13.50
N GLN A 129 -11.96 -11.62 -14.59
CA GLN A 129 -11.58 -11.18 -15.95
C GLN A 129 -12.36 -9.94 -16.43
N ASP A 130 -13.05 -9.28 -15.50
CA ASP A 130 -13.93 -8.14 -15.72
C ASP A 130 -13.25 -6.90 -16.32
N ASN A 131 -14.03 -6.04 -16.97
CA ASN A 131 -13.54 -4.80 -17.55
C ASN A 131 -13.69 -3.63 -16.56
N LEU A 132 -12.80 -3.56 -15.56
CA LEU A 132 -12.80 -2.49 -14.56
C LEU A 132 -12.57 -1.09 -15.16
N SER A 133 -12.08 -0.99 -16.39
CA SER A 133 -11.97 0.30 -17.12
C SER A 133 -13.34 0.97 -17.26
N ARG A 134 -14.40 0.19 -17.50
CA ARG A 134 -15.77 0.73 -17.57
C ARG A 134 -16.28 1.22 -16.22
N HIS A 135 -15.89 0.53 -15.13
CA HIS A 135 -16.26 0.95 -13.78
C HIS A 135 -15.55 2.25 -13.41
N TRP A 136 -14.28 2.40 -13.79
CA TRP A 136 -13.56 3.66 -13.66
C TRP A 136 -14.32 4.81 -14.33
N GLU A 137 -14.67 4.67 -15.60
CA GLU A 137 -15.40 5.69 -16.37
C GLU A 137 -16.77 6.01 -15.76
N ALA A 138 -17.52 4.98 -15.35
CA ALA A 138 -18.89 5.14 -14.87
C ALA A 138 -18.97 5.71 -13.44
N PHE A 139 -17.99 5.40 -12.58
CA PHE A 139 -18.10 5.65 -11.14
C PHE A 139 -16.98 6.52 -10.56
N ARG A 140 -16.15 7.18 -11.39
CA ARG A 140 -15.06 8.07 -10.94
C ARG A 140 -15.52 9.10 -9.90
N ASP A 141 -16.65 9.76 -10.13
CA ASP A 141 -17.19 10.78 -9.21
C ASP A 141 -17.65 10.15 -7.89
N THR A 142 -18.23 8.96 -7.95
CA THR A 142 -18.60 8.20 -6.76
C THR A 142 -17.37 7.80 -5.95
N TYR A 143 -16.29 7.34 -6.61
CA TYR A 143 -15.03 7.04 -5.94
C TYR A 143 -14.48 8.28 -5.24
N ALA A 144 -14.58 9.46 -5.86
CA ALA A 144 -14.11 10.72 -5.27
C ALA A 144 -14.85 11.11 -3.99
N MET A 145 -16.11 10.66 -3.82
CA MET A 145 -16.93 10.90 -2.63
C MET A 145 -16.68 9.89 -1.48
N LEU A 146 -15.88 8.85 -1.71
CA LEU A 146 -15.57 7.87 -0.67
C LEU A 146 -14.78 8.50 0.50
N PRO A 147 -14.82 7.88 1.70
CA PRO A 147 -13.94 8.25 2.81
C PRO A 147 -12.48 8.30 2.36
N ARG A 148 -11.71 9.27 2.89
CA ARG A 148 -10.36 9.61 2.41
C ARG A 148 -9.44 8.42 2.18
N HIS A 149 -9.40 7.47 3.12
CA HIS A 149 -8.52 6.30 3.08
C HIS A 149 -9.01 5.25 2.07
N ASP A 150 -10.32 5.06 1.95
CA ASP A 150 -10.90 4.14 0.96
C ASP A 150 -10.75 4.71 -0.44
N ARG A 151 -11.00 6.01 -0.61
CA ARG A 151 -10.75 6.75 -1.85
C ARG A 151 -9.29 6.61 -2.28
N ALA A 152 -8.34 6.96 -1.42
CA ALA A 152 -6.91 6.84 -1.73
C ALA A 152 -6.55 5.41 -2.16
N ALA A 153 -7.01 4.39 -1.42
CA ALA A 153 -6.78 2.98 -1.76
C ALA A 153 -7.33 2.61 -3.16
N ILE A 154 -8.57 3.00 -3.48
CA ILE A 154 -9.20 2.71 -4.78
C ILE A 154 -8.46 3.43 -5.92
N PHE A 155 -8.16 4.72 -5.79
CA PHE A 155 -7.45 5.49 -6.81
C PHE A 155 -6.03 4.97 -7.04
N GLN A 156 -5.27 4.68 -5.98
CA GLN A 156 -3.94 4.06 -6.10
C GLN A 156 -4.03 2.66 -6.72
N GLY A 157 -5.06 1.88 -6.38
CA GLY A 157 -5.32 0.58 -6.99
C GLY A 157 -5.53 0.67 -8.50
N TYR A 158 -6.34 1.63 -8.97
CA TYR A 158 -6.54 1.86 -10.41
C TYR A 158 -5.25 2.31 -11.11
N LEU A 159 -4.50 3.25 -10.53
CA LEU A 159 -3.20 3.71 -11.07
C LEU A 159 -2.23 2.54 -11.23
N VAL A 160 -2.02 1.76 -10.17
CA VAL A 160 -1.15 0.58 -10.17
C VAL A 160 -1.64 -0.49 -11.16
N ALA A 161 -2.94 -0.75 -11.22
CA ALA A 161 -3.50 -1.70 -12.18
C ALA A 161 -3.29 -1.23 -13.63
N SER A 162 -3.33 0.07 -13.88
CA SER A 162 -3.03 0.67 -15.18
C SER A 162 -1.56 0.57 -15.55
N ASP A 163 -0.65 0.88 -14.63
CA ASP A 163 0.80 0.76 -14.85
C ASP A 163 1.21 -0.69 -15.17
N LEU A 164 0.49 -1.66 -14.62
CA LEU A 164 0.68 -3.09 -14.89
C LEU A 164 -0.03 -3.57 -16.18
N GLY A 165 -0.69 -2.67 -16.92
CA GLY A 165 -1.40 -2.97 -18.16
C GLY A 165 -2.68 -3.78 -17.99
N ARG A 166 -3.28 -3.78 -16.79
CA ARG A 166 -4.40 -4.65 -16.41
C ARG A 166 -5.76 -3.97 -16.42
N VAL A 167 -5.76 -2.65 -16.33
CA VAL A 167 -6.93 -1.77 -16.45
C VAL A 167 -6.52 -0.59 -17.30
N ARG A 168 -7.44 -0.04 -18.11
CA ARG A 168 -7.20 1.21 -18.82
C ARG A 168 -7.92 2.33 -18.07
N ILE A 169 -7.18 3.38 -17.71
CA ILE A 169 -7.77 4.60 -17.18
C ILE A 169 -7.38 5.77 -18.09
N GLU A 170 -8.36 6.59 -18.44
CA GLU A 170 -8.15 7.83 -19.17
C GLU A 170 -8.26 8.98 -18.18
N ALA A 171 -7.16 9.28 -17.49
CA ALA A 171 -7.08 10.42 -16.58
C ALA A 171 -5.63 10.85 -16.37
N ASP A 172 -5.41 12.15 -16.21
CA ASP A 172 -4.18 12.67 -15.65
C ASP A 172 -4.13 12.33 -14.15
N ALA A 173 -3.08 11.61 -13.74
CA ALA A 173 -2.90 11.18 -12.36
C ALA A 173 -2.78 12.35 -11.38
N SER A 174 -2.37 13.54 -11.84
CA SER A 174 -2.23 14.74 -11.03
C SER A 174 -3.56 15.35 -10.59
N GLU A 175 -4.66 15.04 -11.27
CA GLU A 175 -6.01 15.57 -10.97
C GLU A 175 -6.84 14.64 -10.07
N LEU A 176 -6.26 13.51 -9.66
CA LEU A 176 -7.00 12.48 -8.94
C LEU A 176 -6.97 12.73 -7.42
N PRO A 177 -8.09 12.57 -6.70
CA PRO A 177 -8.16 12.71 -5.25
C PRO A 177 -7.55 11.50 -4.53
N ARG A 178 -6.29 11.20 -4.83
CA ARG A 178 -5.55 9.98 -4.44
C ARG A 178 -4.83 10.07 -3.09
N LEU A 179 -4.92 11.23 -2.44
CA LEU A 179 -4.27 11.50 -1.15
C LEU A 179 -5.20 11.15 0.02
N SER A 180 -4.64 10.45 1.00
CA SER A 180 -5.26 10.08 2.26
C SER A 180 -5.09 11.17 3.34
N GLU A 181 -4.03 11.97 3.23
CA GLU A 181 -3.69 13.06 4.12
C GLU A 181 -3.50 14.38 3.35
N GLU A 182 -3.82 15.49 3.99
CA GLU A 182 -3.59 16.83 3.44
C GLU A 182 -2.17 17.31 3.77
N LEU A 183 -1.55 18.04 2.84
CA LEU A 183 -0.15 18.46 2.97
C LEU A 183 0.07 19.42 4.16
N GLU A 184 -0.77 20.45 4.29
CA GLU A 184 -0.56 21.51 5.30
C GLU A 184 -0.67 20.99 6.75
N PRO A 185 -1.71 20.22 7.14
CA PRO A 185 -1.75 19.60 8.46
C PRO A 185 -0.55 18.69 8.71
N LEU A 186 -0.13 17.92 7.71
CA LEU A 186 0.99 17.00 7.81
C LEU A 186 2.33 17.72 8.02
N LEU A 187 2.59 18.80 7.28
CA LEU A 187 3.77 19.65 7.47
C LEU A 187 3.79 20.25 8.89
N LYS A 188 2.64 20.66 9.41
CA LYS A 188 2.52 21.16 10.78
C LYS A 188 2.84 20.08 11.81
N ASP A 189 2.35 18.86 11.62
CA ASP A 189 2.61 17.74 12.53
C ASP A 189 4.09 17.33 12.54
N LEU A 190 4.73 17.25 11.36
CA LEU A 190 6.16 16.97 11.23
C LEU A 190 7.02 18.06 11.90
N ARG A 191 6.69 19.33 11.69
CA ARG A 191 7.39 20.46 12.33
C ARG A 191 7.19 20.45 13.84
N SER A 192 5.99 20.13 14.32
CA SER A 192 5.71 20.01 15.76
C SER A 192 6.54 18.90 16.39
N LEU A 193 6.59 17.73 15.75
CA LEU A 193 7.43 16.60 16.20
C LEU A 193 8.92 16.98 16.27
N ALA A 194 9.42 17.72 15.29
CA ALA A 194 10.80 18.19 15.31
C ALA A 194 11.06 19.27 16.38
N ALA A 195 10.12 20.20 16.56
CA ALA A 195 10.22 21.30 17.52
C ALA A 195 10.22 20.83 18.97
N GLU A 196 9.55 19.71 19.28
CA GLU A 196 9.60 19.07 20.61
C GLU A 196 11.03 18.69 21.04
N GLN A 197 11.97 18.56 20.10
CA GLN A 197 13.38 18.23 20.36
C GLN A 197 14.32 19.33 19.83
N GLU A 198 13.87 20.58 19.66
CA GLU A 198 14.70 21.68 19.14
C GLU A 198 16.03 21.83 19.90
N PRO A 199 16.07 21.84 21.25
CA PRO A 199 17.32 22.06 21.97
C PRO A 199 18.36 20.98 21.67
N GLU A 200 17.97 19.71 21.74
CA GLU A 200 18.82 18.55 21.50
C GLU A 200 19.25 18.48 20.02
N LEU A 201 18.31 18.71 19.09
CA LEU A 201 18.60 18.75 17.66
C LEU A 201 19.59 19.87 17.32
N SER A 202 19.42 21.06 17.91
CA SER A 202 20.34 22.18 17.70
C SER A 202 21.76 21.89 18.18
N VAL A 203 21.89 21.27 19.36
CA VAL A 203 23.19 20.85 19.90
C VAL A 203 23.83 19.78 19.00
N ALA A 204 23.05 18.79 18.57
CA ALA A 204 23.53 17.72 17.72
C ALA A 204 23.99 18.22 16.34
N VAL A 205 23.23 19.12 15.71
CA VAL A 205 23.62 19.76 14.43
C VAL A 205 24.89 20.59 14.61
N ALA A 206 24.97 21.41 15.66
CA ALA A 206 26.15 22.22 15.94
C ALA A 206 27.41 21.37 16.14
N ALA A 207 27.29 20.21 16.79
CA ALA A 207 28.38 19.27 16.99
C ALA A 207 28.90 18.64 15.67
N ARG A 208 28.07 18.58 14.62
CA ARG A 208 28.48 18.07 13.29
C ARG A 208 29.14 19.12 12.41
N LEU A 209 28.80 20.40 12.58
CA LEU A 209 29.31 21.51 11.78
C LEU A 209 30.56 22.17 12.39
N GLY A 210 30.55 22.41 13.70
CA GLY A 210 31.62 23.16 14.38
C GLY A 210 31.67 24.66 14.03
N GLY A 211 32.39 25.43 14.87
CA GLY A 211 32.84 26.78 14.57
C GLY A 211 31.78 27.77 14.07
N VAL A 212 32.11 28.49 13.00
CA VAL A 212 31.28 29.54 12.38
C VAL A 212 30.05 28.94 11.70
N ASP A 213 30.18 27.75 11.09
CA ASP A 213 29.10 27.10 10.36
C ASP A 213 27.93 26.72 11.28
N ALA A 214 28.21 26.26 12.50
CA ALA A 214 27.19 26.03 13.51
C ALA A 214 26.40 27.31 13.87
N THR A 215 27.08 28.47 13.86
CA THR A 215 26.45 29.77 14.14
C THR A 215 25.53 30.21 13.00
N LEU A 216 25.94 29.96 11.75
CA LEU A 216 25.15 30.28 10.55
C LEU A 216 23.97 29.32 10.34
N ALA A 217 24.14 28.05 10.70
CA ALA A 217 23.12 27.01 10.53
C ALA A 217 21.96 27.14 11.52
N ARG A 218 22.19 27.68 12.73
CA ARG A 218 21.18 27.74 13.79
C ARG A 218 19.94 28.59 13.44
N PRO A 219 20.06 29.81 12.89
CA PRO A 219 18.89 30.57 12.42
C PRO A 219 18.12 29.83 11.32
N HIS A 220 18.83 29.15 10.42
CA HIS A 220 18.21 28.38 9.33
C HIS A 220 17.43 27.18 9.89
N LEU A 221 17.99 26.42 10.84
CA LEU A 221 17.28 25.30 11.47
C LEU A 221 15.99 25.77 12.15
N ARG A 222 16.04 26.90 12.86
CA ARG A 222 14.85 27.49 13.49
C ARG A 222 13.80 27.92 12.47
N ALA A 223 14.22 28.49 11.35
CA ALA A 223 13.30 28.87 10.28
C ALA A 223 12.60 27.65 9.68
N LEU A 224 13.30 26.53 9.49
CA LEU A 224 12.71 25.27 9.01
C LEU A 224 11.70 24.70 10.01
N LEU A 225 12.05 24.66 11.30
CA LEU A 225 11.15 24.22 12.37
C LEU A 225 9.90 25.10 12.47
N ALA A 226 10.05 26.42 12.26
CA ALA A 226 8.94 27.35 12.26
C ALA A 226 8.12 27.34 10.95
N GLY A 227 8.57 26.63 9.91
CA GLY A 227 7.95 26.66 8.58
C GLY A 227 8.10 27.99 7.84
N THR A 228 9.10 28.80 8.21
CA THR A 228 9.42 30.10 7.58
C THR A 228 10.72 30.07 6.77
N GLY A 229 11.35 28.89 6.66
CA GLY A 229 12.53 28.68 5.83
C GLY A 229 12.23 28.95 4.35
N GLN A 230 13.10 29.73 3.71
CA GLN A 230 12.98 30.08 2.28
C GLN A 230 13.99 29.33 1.39
N GLN A 231 15.02 28.74 1.99
CA GLN A 231 16.05 28.01 1.27
C GLN A 231 15.76 26.52 1.34
N ALA A 232 15.72 25.86 0.19
CA ALA A 232 15.55 24.42 0.12
C ALA A 232 16.77 23.70 0.71
N LEU A 233 16.57 22.53 1.33
CA LEU A 233 17.68 21.71 1.85
C LEU A 233 18.36 20.91 0.74
N THR A 234 19.04 21.56 -0.19
CA THR A 234 19.82 20.83 -1.22
C THR A 234 21.14 20.31 -0.65
N GLY A 235 21.90 19.55 -1.46
CA GLY A 235 23.25 19.07 -1.09
C GLY A 235 24.23 20.17 -0.67
N ASP A 236 24.01 21.41 -1.10
CA ASP A 236 24.84 22.58 -0.76
C ASP A 236 24.43 23.25 0.56
N SER A 237 23.31 22.84 1.16
CA SER A 237 22.84 23.37 2.44
C SER A 237 23.74 22.87 3.58
N LEU A 238 24.19 23.82 4.42
CA LEU A 238 24.91 23.51 5.67
C LEU A 238 24.13 22.57 6.59
N LEU A 239 22.79 22.53 6.48
CA LEU A 239 21.97 21.68 7.33
C LEU A 239 21.74 20.28 6.76
N PHE A 240 21.88 20.09 5.44
CA PHE A 240 21.47 18.85 4.79
C PHE A 240 22.27 17.65 5.30
N ALA A 241 23.60 17.65 5.12
CA ALA A 241 24.44 16.52 5.52
C ALA A 241 24.39 16.23 7.04
N PRO A 242 24.42 17.23 7.95
CA PRO A 242 24.21 17.00 9.37
C PRO A 242 22.86 16.37 9.70
N LEU A 243 21.76 16.87 9.14
CA LEU A 243 20.42 16.33 9.40
C LEU A 243 20.30 14.91 8.87
N LEU A 244 20.81 14.63 7.67
CA LEU A 244 20.80 13.29 7.08
C LEU A 244 21.58 12.30 7.95
N SER A 245 22.78 12.69 8.41
CA SER A 245 23.58 11.86 9.31
C SER A 245 22.90 11.61 10.66
N LEU A 246 22.15 12.58 11.18
CA LEU A 246 21.39 12.41 12.43
C LEU A 246 20.17 11.51 12.23
N ALA A 247 19.43 11.67 11.13
CA ALA A 247 18.26 10.88 10.80
C ALA A 247 18.55 9.38 10.62
N ALA A 248 19.80 9.03 10.30
CA ALA A 248 20.27 7.65 10.26
C ALA A 248 20.37 6.96 11.65
N GLY A 249 20.32 7.72 12.75
CA GLY A 249 20.31 7.19 14.12
C GLY A 249 18.92 6.72 14.58
N SER A 250 18.83 6.20 15.81
CA SER A 250 17.60 5.61 16.38
C SER A 250 17.04 6.31 17.63
N ASP A 251 17.65 7.43 18.04
CA ASP A 251 17.22 8.20 19.21
C ASP A 251 16.18 9.27 18.86
N ASN A 252 15.76 10.05 19.86
CA ASN A 252 14.79 11.13 19.67
C ASN A 252 15.29 12.23 18.71
N VAL A 253 16.59 12.49 18.70
CA VAL A 253 17.21 13.48 17.81
C VAL A 253 17.13 13.01 16.37
N ALA A 254 17.36 11.73 16.11
CA ALA A 254 17.22 11.15 14.79
C ALA A 254 15.79 11.27 14.26
N ARG A 255 14.78 11.08 15.12
CA ARG A 255 13.37 11.27 14.74
C ARG A 255 13.07 12.72 14.39
N ALA A 256 13.56 13.67 15.18
CA ALA A 256 13.39 15.09 14.91
C ALA A 256 14.09 15.50 13.60
N ALA A 257 15.31 15.01 13.35
CA ALA A 257 16.03 15.24 12.11
C ALA A 257 15.28 14.65 10.89
N ALA A 258 14.77 13.41 11.02
CA ALA A 258 13.95 12.78 9.99
C ALA A 258 12.66 13.58 9.71
N ALA A 259 12.02 14.12 10.74
CA ALA A 259 10.82 14.94 10.57
C ALA A 259 11.10 16.26 9.83
N VAL A 260 12.22 16.93 10.10
CA VAL A 260 12.65 18.13 9.35
C VAL A 260 12.90 17.80 7.88
N LEU A 261 13.70 16.76 7.62
CA LEU A 261 14.00 16.32 6.25
C LEU A 261 12.73 15.91 5.51
N LEU A 262 11.81 15.22 6.18
CA LEU A 262 10.58 14.75 5.54
C LEU A 262 9.67 15.93 5.20
N ALA A 263 9.52 16.91 6.08
CA ALA A 263 8.74 18.11 5.78
C ALA A 263 9.28 18.85 4.54
N GLU A 264 10.60 18.89 4.38
CA GLU A 264 11.24 19.44 3.19
C GLU A 264 11.02 18.56 1.95
N ALA A 265 11.16 17.25 2.09
CA ALA A 265 10.89 16.30 1.01
C ALA A 265 9.44 16.39 0.52
N LEU A 266 8.45 16.57 1.40
CA LEU A 266 7.06 16.78 0.99
C LEU A 266 6.88 18.05 0.15
N SER A 267 7.63 19.11 0.47
CA SER A 267 7.55 20.40 -0.23
C SER A 267 8.22 20.38 -1.60
N THR A 268 9.17 19.46 -1.80
CA THR A 268 9.97 19.30 -3.02
C THR A 268 9.69 17.99 -3.77
N SER A 269 8.66 17.25 -3.34
CA SER A 269 8.31 15.91 -3.84
C SER A 269 9.46 14.90 -3.79
N ASP A 270 10.33 14.99 -2.77
CA ASP A 270 11.53 14.15 -2.61
C ASP A 270 12.38 14.11 -3.88
N GLY A 271 12.50 15.24 -4.61
CA GLY A 271 13.16 15.30 -5.93
C GLY A 271 14.63 14.88 -5.94
N GLU A 272 15.28 14.88 -4.78
CA GLU A 272 16.66 14.42 -4.56
C GLU A 272 16.75 12.96 -4.05
N GLY A 273 15.59 12.31 -3.79
CA GLY A 273 15.48 10.91 -3.41
C GLY A 273 16.00 10.56 -2.01
N TRP A 274 16.00 11.49 -1.05
CA TRP A 274 16.58 11.27 0.28
C TRP A 274 15.85 10.17 1.05
N PHE A 275 14.53 10.17 0.97
CA PHE A 275 13.72 9.17 1.65
C PHE A 275 13.64 7.89 0.84
N ALA A 276 13.36 7.99 -0.46
CA ALA A 276 13.26 6.81 -1.32
C ALA A 276 14.55 5.99 -1.35
N ILE A 277 15.72 6.63 -1.44
CA ILE A 277 16.99 5.94 -1.72
C ILE A 277 17.83 5.76 -0.46
N THR A 278 17.93 6.79 0.38
CA THR A 278 18.88 6.79 1.50
C THR A 278 18.26 6.27 2.80
N LEU A 279 17.24 6.96 3.32
CA LEU A 279 16.75 6.69 4.67
C LEU A 279 15.82 5.47 4.73
N TRP A 280 15.04 5.19 3.69
CA TRP A 280 14.09 4.08 3.73
C TRP A 280 14.75 2.71 3.99
N PRO A 281 15.76 2.27 3.22
CA PRO A 281 16.36 0.94 3.43
C PRO A 281 16.94 0.74 4.84
N GLU A 282 17.39 1.83 5.47
CA GLU A 282 18.05 1.81 6.77
C GLU A 282 17.07 1.97 7.94
N ARG A 283 16.01 2.76 7.77
CA ARG A 283 15.21 3.30 8.90
C ARG A 283 13.76 2.87 8.92
N ILE A 284 13.20 2.34 7.82
CA ILE A 284 11.76 2.05 7.76
C ILE A 284 11.28 1.12 8.88
N ARG A 285 12.04 0.09 9.23
CA ARG A 285 11.69 -0.85 10.31
C ARG A 285 11.63 -0.16 11.66
N ASP A 286 12.56 0.76 11.91
CA ASP A 286 12.61 1.52 13.16
C ASP A 286 11.42 2.48 13.24
N TRP A 287 11.06 3.14 12.13
CA TRP A 287 9.88 4.01 12.08
C TRP A 287 8.57 3.23 12.23
N LEU A 288 8.45 2.05 11.64
CA LEU A 288 7.30 1.16 11.83
C LEU A 288 7.18 0.64 13.28
N ALA A 289 8.30 0.56 14.00
CA ALA A 289 8.33 0.13 15.40
C ALA A 289 8.07 1.27 16.41
N LEU A 290 7.97 2.52 15.95
CA LEU A 290 7.68 3.65 16.84
C LEU A 290 6.29 3.52 17.47
N PRO A 291 6.12 4.03 18.72
CA PRO A 291 4.80 4.20 19.29
C PRO A 291 3.88 4.96 18.33
N PRO A 292 2.58 4.62 18.22
CA PRO A 292 1.68 5.26 17.26
C PRO A 292 1.66 6.79 17.36
N ARG A 293 1.75 7.33 18.57
CA ARG A 293 1.84 8.78 18.81
C ARG A 293 3.05 9.42 18.13
N ASP A 294 4.20 8.74 18.19
CA ASP A 294 5.48 9.26 17.75
C ASP A 294 5.72 8.97 16.25
N GLY A 295 5.27 7.82 15.77
CA GLY A 295 5.48 7.35 14.40
C GLY A 295 4.48 7.90 13.38
N ARG A 296 3.29 8.34 13.81
CA ARG A 296 2.20 8.71 12.89
C ARG A 296 2.61 9.80 11.91
N ALA A 297 3.26 10.88 12.36
CA ALA A 297 3.63 11.99 11.48
C ALA A 297 4.66 11.54 10.42
N ILE A 298 5.69 10.79 10.82
CA ILE A 298 6.71 10.27 9.90
C ILE A 298 6.09 9.33 8.87
N LEU A 299 5.27 8.36 9.33
CA LEU A 299 4.63 7.41 8.43
C LEU A 299 3.62 8.08 7.50
N ALA A 300 2.91 9.12 7.96
CA ALA A 300 2.01 9.92 7.13
C ALA A 300 2.77 10.72 6.07
N GLY A 301 3.95 11.24 6.39
CA GLY A 301 4.84 11.87 5.41
C GLY A 301 5.29 10.89 4.32
N LEU A 302 5.78 9.72 4.70
CA LEU A 302 6.16 8.68 3.74
C LEU A 302 4.97 8.23 2.89
N ARG A 303 3.79 8.13 3.50
CA ARG A 303 2.53 7.82 2.82
C ARG A 303 2.16 8.88 1.80
N TYR A 304 2.30 10.15 2.15
CA TYR A 304 2.07 11.25 1.24
C TYR A 304 3.01 11.18 0.03
N LEU A 305 4.32 10.92 0.23
CA LEU A 305 5.26 10.75 -0.89
C LEU A 305 4.83 9.60 -1.83
N TYR A 306 4.50 8.43 -1.27
CA TYR A 306 3.97 7.31 -2.05
C TYR A 306 2.72 7.69 -2.86
N GLU A 307 1.77 8.41 -2.24
CA GLU A 307 0.49 8.72 -2.87
C GLU A 307 0.59 9.87 -3.89
N SER A 308 1.44 10.86 -3.62
CA SER A 308 1.57 12.08 -4.41
C SER A 308 2.50 11.94 -5.61
N ASP A 309 3.48 11.05 -5.56
CA ASP A 309 4.41 10.81 -6.67
C ASP A 309 4.38 9.32 -7.11
N PRO A 310 3.90 9.02 -8.34
CA PRO A 310 3.97 7.68 -8.93
C PRO A 310 5.39 7.12 -9.06
N ALA A 311 6.39 8.00 -9.25
CA ALA A 311 7.78 7.61 -9.39
C ALA A 311 8.48 7.34 -8.05
N TRP A 312 7.83 7.68 -6.93
CA TRP A 312 8.36 7.40 -5.60
C TRP A 312 8.32 5.90 -5.30
N VAL A 313 9.48 5.27 -5.39
CA VAL A 313 9.68 3.82 -5.19
C VAL A 313 10.88 3.60 -4.26
N PRO A 314 10.65 3.32 -2.97
CA PRO A 314 11.72 3.35 -1.96
C PRO A 314 12.51 2.04 -1.85
N VAL A 315 12.15 1.03 -2.63
CA VAL A 315 12.87 -0.24 -2.72
C VAL A 315 13.02 -0.56 -4.20
N PRO A 316 14.23 -0.89 -4.70
CA PRO A 316 14.39 -1.38 -6.07
C PRO A 316 13.37 -2.49 -6.34
N GLU A 317 12.83 -2.60 -7.56
CA GLU A 317 11.80 -3.58 -7.89
C GLU A 317 12.25 -5.01 -7.56
N ARG A 318 11.95 -5.43 -6.33
CA ARG A 318 12.03 -6.80 -5.89
C ARG A 318 10.64 -7.34 -6.11
N LEU A 319 10.59 -8.09 -7.18
CA LEU A 319 9.56 -9.03 -7.51
C LEU A 319 9.29 -9.93 -6.28
N VAL A 320 8.20 -9.66 -5.56
CA VAL A 320 7.78 -10.42 -4.37
C VAL A 320 6.40 -11.00 -4.60
N SER A 321 6.21 -12.25 -4.16
CA SER A 321 4.91 -12.90 -4.17
C SER A 321 4.02 -12.29 -3.08
N PRO A 322 2.72 -12.00 -3.34
CA PRO A 322 1.78 -11.50 -2.33
C PRO A 322 1.76 -12.32 -1.02
N ARG A 323 2.06 -13.62 -1.08
CA ARG A 323 2.14 -14.50 0.10
C ARG A 323 3.26 -14.13 1.07
N HIS A 324 4.27 -13.41 0.59
CA HIS A 324 5.40 -12.92 1.37
C HIS A 324 5.37 -11.40 1.56
N ALA A 325 4.30 -10.71 1.16
CA ALA A 325 4.19 -9.26 1.34
C ALA A 325 4.31 -8.84 2.81
N SER A 326 3.95 -9.71 3.76
CA SER A 326 4.08 -9.46 5.20
C SER A 326 5.52 -9.34 5.70
N SER A 327 6.52 -9.79 4.94
CA SER A 327 7.94 -9.60 5.30
C SER A 327 8.52 -8.29 4.75
N GLU A 328 7.81 -7.63 3.85
CA GLU A 328 8.22 -6.35 3.27
C GLU A 328 7.77 -5.20 4.18
N PRO A 329 8.59 -4.15 4.33
CA PRO A 329 8.25 -3.01 5.17
C PRO A 329 7.26 -2.08 4.44
N LEU A 330 6.00 -2.50 4.35
CA LEU A 330 4.93 -1.69 3.76
C LEU A 330 4.46 -0.60 4.73
N LEU A 331 3.97 0.51 4.18
CA LEU A 331 3.38 1.60 4.96
C LEU A 331 2.01 1.16 5.49
N PRO A 332 1.72 1.35 6.78
CA PRO A 332 0.41 1.03 7.34
C PRO A 332 -0.66 1.99 6.81
N VAL A 333 -1.93 1.58 6.87
CA VAL A 333 -3.05 2.50 6.70
C VAL A 333 -3.23 3.30 7.98
N LEU A 334 -3.21 4.63 7.87
CA LEU A 334 -3.22 5.56 8.99
C LEU A 334 -4.63 6.08 9.31
N ASP A 335 -5.61 5.18 9.31
CA ASP A 335 -6.99 5.50 9.69
C ASP A 335 -7.16 5.57 11.22
N ASP A 336 -8.41 5.65 11.68
CA ASP A 336 -8.75 5.76 13.10
C ASP A 336 -8.40 4.48 13.89
N SER A 337 -8.19 3.35 13.21
CA SER A 337 -7.74 2.10 13.85
C SER A 337 -6.22 2.09 14.10
N TYR A 338 -5.47 3.01 13.46
CA TYR A 338 -4.04 3.14 13.68
C TYR A 338 -3.75 3.56 15.13
N GLY A 339 -3.22 2.62 15.90
CA GLY A 339 -2.92 2.78 17.33
C GLY A 339 -3.79 1.92 18.24
N GLN A 340 -4.91 1.39 17.75
CA GLN A 340 -5.87 0.61 18.55
C GLN A 340 -5.57 -0.90 18.58
N SER A 341 -4.92 -1.44 17.55
CA SER A 341 -4.55 -2.87 17.49
C SER A 341 -3.29 -3.18 18.32
N ARG A 342 -3.25 -4.37 18.93
CA ARG A 342 -2.05 -4.87 19.63
C ARG A 342 -0.88 -5.05 18.66
N PRO A 343 0.38 -4.90 19.11
CA PRO A 343 1.55 -5.26 18.31
C PRO A 343 1.41 -6.73 17.84
N GLY A 344 1.39 -6.95 16.53
CA GLY A 344 1.21 -8.29 15.92
C GLY A 344 -0.17 -8.57 15.30
N ASP A 345 -1.21 -7.81 15.64
CA ASP A 345 -2.54 -7.96 15.01
C ASP A 345 -2.65 -7.20 13.67
N ARG A 346 -1.62 -6.42 13.31
CA ARG A 346 -1.54 -5.63 12.06
C ARG A 346 -0.70 -6.29 10.99
N LEU A 347 -0.85 -7.60 10.82
CA LEU A 347 -0.57 -8.17 9.51
C LEU A 347 -1.82 -7.90 8.67
N GLY A 348 -1.71 -6.84 7.86
CA GLY A 348 -2.66 -6.50 6.81
C GLY A 348 -3.17 -7.75 6.13
#